data_AF-A0A9D1PCU4-F1
#
_entry.id   AF-A0A9D1PCU4-F1
#
_cell.length_a   1.000
_cell.length_b   1.000
_cell.length_c   1.000
_cell.angle_alpha   90.00
_cell.angle_beta   90.00
_cell.angle_gamma   90.00
#
_symmetry.space_group_name_H-M   'P 1'
#
loop_
_entity.id
_entity.type
_entity.pdbx_description
1 polymer ?
#
loop_
_entity_poly.entity_id
_entity_poly.type
_entity_poly.pdbx_seq_one_letter_code
_entity_poly.pdbx_strand_id
1 'polypeptide(L)'
;KADIKKELEWFKEKKVRLQILDLPTSMIEVPEGQQWILEMIQNIIIEVLASIAEQERLTIKKRQREGIEAAQKKGKKFGRPAVQIPDDFEIVYCQWKRKEITAVEAMGQLHLSSSTFYRMVGQYENMSKHV
;
A
#
# COMPACT_ATOMS: atom_id res chain seq x y z
N LYS A 1 0.70 -12.89 4.70
CA LYS A 1 -0.20 -14.08 4.69
C LYS A 1 0.34 -15.20 3.77
N ALA A 2 1.05 -14.90 2.67
CA ALA A 2 1.84 -15.91 1.96
C ALA A 2 2.89 -16.58 2.87
N ASP A 3 3.30 -15.86 3.91
CA ASP A 3 4.28 -16.27 4.92
C ASP A 3 3.78 -17.46 5.76
N ILE A 4 2.50 -17.45 6.16
CA ILE A 4 1.91 -18.56 6.94
C ILE A 4 1.88 -19.85 6.12
N LYS A 5 1.50 -19.77 4.83
CA LYS A 5 1.53 -20.93 3.94
C LYS A 5 2.95 -21.48 3.78
N LYS A 6 3.93 -20.59 3.58
CA LYS A 6 5.35 -20.97 3.50
C LYS A 6 5.87 -21.63 4.78
N GLU A 7 5.52 -21.09 5.95
CA GLU A 7 5.90 -21.69 7.23
C GLU A 7 5.29 -23.08 7.41
N LEU A 8 4.02 -23.26 7.06
CA LEU A 8 3.34 -24.56 7.12
C LEU A 8 3.95 -25.58 6.14
N GLU A 9 4.29 -25.15 4.93
CA GLU A 9 5.01 -25.97 3.93
C GLU A 9 6.40 -26.37 4.44
N TRP A 10 7.11 -25.47 5.10
CA TRP A 10 8.42 -25.75 5.71
C TRP A 10 8.34 -26.84 6.79
N PHE A 11 7.35 -26.78 7.69
CA PHE A 11 7.16 -27.82 8.71
C PHE A 11 6.85 -29.18 8.08
N LYS A 12 6.04 -29.17 7.01
CA LYS A 12 5.72 -30.38 6.23
C LYS A 12 6.98 -30.98 5.58
N GLU A 13 7.81 -30.18 4.93
CA GLU A 13 9.08 -30.64 4.32
C GLU A 13 10.04 -31.25 5.36
N LYS A 14 10.04 -30.69 6.58
CA LYS A 14 10.86 -31.19 7.70
C LYS A 14 10.24 -32.38 8.42
N LYS A 15 9.09 -32.89 7.97
CA LYS A 15 8.32 -33.97 8.62
C LYS A 15 7.99 -33.67 10.09
N VAL A 16 7.80 -32.39 10.40
CA VAL A 16 7.41 -31.95 11.74
C VAL A 16 5.89 -31.98 11.83
N ARG A 17 5.38 -32.72 12.82
CA ARG A 17 3.94 -32.76 13.11
C ARG A 17 3.52 -31.42 13.71
N LEU A 18 2.56 -30.77 13.05
CA LEU A 18 1.98 -29.52 13.53
C LEU A 18 0.71 -29.83 14.34
N GLN A 19 0.68 -29.43 15.61
CA GLN A 19 -0.48 -29.56 16.48
C GLN A 19 -1.02 -28.17 16.79
N ILE A 20 -2.28 -27.94 16.43
CA ILE A 20 -2.97 -26.66 16.60
C ILE A 20 -4.02 -26.85 17.69
N LEU A 21 -3.89 -26.10 18.78
CA LEU A 21 -4.79 -26.19 19.95
C LEU A 21 -6.26 -25.99 19.55
N ASP A 22 -6.52 -25.05 18.65
CA ASP A 22 -7.88 -24.71 18.19
C ASP A 22 -8.41 -25.67 17.09
N LEU A 23 -7.57 -26.57 16.57
CA LEU A 23 -7.97 -27.60 15.60
C LEU A 23 -7.62 -28.98 16.18
N PRO A 24 -8.49 -29.54 17.06
CA PRO A 24 -8.23 -30.82 17.74
C PRO A 24 -8.07 -32.00 16.77
N THR A 25 -8.55 -31.86 15.53
CA THR A 25 -8.31 -32.83 14.45
C THR A 25 -6.82 -33.01 14.11
N SER A 26 -5.98 -32.01 14.38
CA SER A 26 -4.51 -32.12 14.24
C SER A 26 -3.85 -32.99 15.33
N MET A 27 -4.57 -33.24 16.43
CA MET A 27 -4.05 -33.98 17.59
C MET A 27 -4.46 -35.44 17.64
N ILE A 28 -5.32 -35.90 16.72
CA ILE A 28 -5.78 -37.28 16.68
C ILE A 28 -4.57 -38.23 16.59
N GLU A 29 -4.58 -39.28 17.38
CA GLU A 29 -3.64 -40.37 17.28
C GLU A 29 -4.19 -41.40 16.30
N VAL A 30 -3.37 -41.82 15.34
CA VAL A 30 -3.73 -42.88 14.38
C VAL A 30 -2.90 -44.12 14.66
N PRO A 31 -3.49 -45.32 14.52
CA PRO A 31 -2.77 -46.58 14.64
C PRO A 31 -1.58 -46.66 13.67
N GLU A 32 -0.58 -47.47 14.00
CA GLU A 32 0.52 -47.78 13.09
C GLU A 32 -0.01 -48.34 11.76
N GLY A 33 0.48 -47.79 10.64
CA GLY A 33 0.02 -48.12 9.29
C GLY A 33 -1.02 -47.14 8.72
N GLN A 34 -1.53 -46.21 9.52
CA GLN A 34 -2.50 -45.18 9.08
C GLN A 34 -1.94 -43.76 9.08
N GLN A 35 -0.61 -43.58 9.08
CA GLN A 35 0.02 -42.26 9.08
C GLN A 35 -0.41 -41.36 7.90
N TRP A 36 -0.82 -41.96 6.77
CA TRP A 36 -1.36 -41.25 5.60
C TRP A 36 -2.61 -40.41 5.94
N ILE A 37 -3.39 -40.78 6.96
CA ILE A 37 -4.56 -40.01 7.41
C ILE A 37 -4.12 -38.67 8.00
N LEU A 38 -3.02 -38.64 8.77
CA LEU A 38 -2.49 -37.40 9.33
C LEU A 38 -2.00 -36.46 8.23
N GLU A 39 -1.33 -37.00 7.21
CA GLU A 39 -0.88 -36.21 6.06
C GLU A 39 -2.06 -35.62 5.28
N MET A 40 -3.14 -36.41 5.10
CA MET A 40 -4.37 -35.93 4.47
C MET A 40 -5.03 -34.81 5.27
N ILE A 41 -5.18 -34.99 6.59
CA ILE A 41 -5.75 -33.97 7.49
C ILE A 41 -4.90 -32.70 7.43
N GLN A 42 -3.57 -32.81 7.50
CA GLN A 42 -2.67 -31.67 7.44
C GLN A 42 -2.82 -30.90 6.12
N ASN A 43 -2.87 -31.59 4.98
CA ASN A 43 -3.05 -30.97 3.68
C ASN A 43 -4.39 -30.23 3.56
N ILE A 44 -5.47 -30.84 4.05
CA ILE A 44 -6.81 -30.21 4.05
C ILE A 44 -6.82 -28.97 4.94
N ILE A 45 -6.24 -29.03 6.13
CA ILE A 45 -6.16 -27.88 7.04
C ILE A 45 -5.42 -26.72 6.37
N ILE A 46 -4.27 -26.98 5.75
CA ILE A 46 -3.48 -25.96 5.06
C ILE A 46 -4.33 -25.30 3.94
N GLU A 47 -5.00 -26.12 3.14
CA GLU A 47 -5.83 -25.63 2.02
C GLU A 47 -7.03 -24.80 2.50
N VAL A 48 -7.74 -25.27 3.52
CA VAL A 48 -8.89 -24.56 4.11
C VAL A 48 -8.44 -23.22 4.71
N LEU A 49 -7.35 -23.21 5.48
CA LEU A 49 -6.81 -21.97 6.06
C LEU A 49 -6.36 -20.99 4.98
N ALA A 50 -5.73 -21.47 3.91
CA ALA A 50 -5.35 -20.65 2.77
C ALA A 50 -6.58 -20.03 2.07
N SER A 51 -7.64 -20.83 1.89
CA SER A 51 -8.91 -20.38 1.29
C SER A 51 -9.61 -19.31 2.14
N ILE A 52 -9.73 -19.54 3.46
CA ILE A 52 -10.29 -18.56 4.40
C ILE A 52 -9.46 -17.26 4.36
N ALA A 53 -8.14 -17.38 4.41
CA ALA A 53 -7.24 -16.23 4.38
C ALA A 53 -7.39 -15.40 3.10
N GLU A 54 -7.56 -16.05 1.94
CA GLU A 54 -7.79 -15.38 0.67
C GLU A 54 -9.18 -14.72 0.63
N GLN A 55 -10.21 -15.41 1.12
CA GLN A 55 -11.57 -14.87 1.19
C GLN A 55 -11.65 -13.61 2.07
N GLU A 56 -10.97 -13.61 3.22
CA GLU A 56 -10.85 -12.43 4.08
C GLU A 56 -10.15 -11.27 3.35
N ARG A 57 -9.05 -11.57 2.63
CA ARG A 57 -8.30 -10.57 1.85
C ARG A 57 -9.19 -9.91 0.79
N LEU A 58 -9.95 -10.71 0.05
CA LEU A 58 -10.90 -10.22 -0.96
C LEU A 58 -12.00 -9.37 -0.31
N THR A 59 -12.53 -9.80 0.82
CA THR A 59 -13.57 -9.07 1.56
C THR A 59 -13.07 -7.71 2.05
N ILE A 60 -11.87 -7.65 2.63
CA ILE A 60 -11.24 -6.40 3.08
C ILE A 60 -11.03 -5.44 1.90
N LYS A 61 -10.49 -5.93 0.78
CA LYS A 61 -10.28 -5.12 -0.43
C LYS A 61 -11.60 -4.59 -1.00
N LYS A 62 -12.64 -5.42 -1.04
CA LYS A 62 -13.97 -5.01 -1.49
C LYS A 62 -14.51 -3.87 -0.63
N ARG A 63 -14.49 -4.03 0.70
CA ARG A 63 -14.94 -2.99 1.64
C ARG A 63 -14.11 -1.73 1.57
N GLN A 64 -12.78 -1.85 1.38
CA GLN A 64 -11.90 -0.70 1.21
C GLN A 64 -12.27 0.10 -0.04
N ARG A 65 -12.51 -0.58 -1.17
CA ARG A 65 -12.97 0.07 -2.41
C ARG A 65 -14.29 0.78 -2.21
N GLU A 66 -15.28 0.12 -1.61
CA GLU A 66 -16.58 0.72 -1.30
C GLU A 66 -16.44 1.98 -0.43
N GLY A 67 -15.56 1.93 0.58
CA GLY A 67 -15.25 3.08 1.43
C GLY A 67 -14.58 4.24 0.69
N ILE A 68 -13.63 3.94 -0.20
CA ILE A 68 -12.97 4.95 -1.04
C ILE A 68 -13.98 5.60 -1.99
N GLU A 69 -14.82 4.81 -2.66
CA GLU A 69 -15.87 5.33 -3.55
C GLU A 69 -16.86 6.22 -2.80
N ALA A 70 -17.30 5.81 -1.60
CA ALA A 70 -18.17 6.63 -0.76
C ALA A 70 -17.52 7.96 -0.36
N ALA A 71 -16.22 7.96 -0.04
CA ALA A 71 -15.47 9.17 0.29
C ALA A 71 -15.24 10.08 -0.94
N GLN A 72 -14.97 9.50 -2.10
CA GLN A 72 -14.87 10.24 -3.37
C GLN A 72 -16.20 10.90 -3.74
N LYS A 73 -17.34 10.20 -3.58
CA LYS A 73 -18.68 10.77 -3.77
C LYS A 73 -18.97 11.94 -2.82
N LYS A 74 -18.40 11.91 -1.61
CA LYS A 74 -18.44 13.03 -0.65
C LYS A 74 -17.44 14.16 -0.96
N GLY A 75 -16.69 14.07 -2.07
CA GLY A 75 -15.72 15.08 -2.48
C GLY A 75 -14.40 15.05 -1.70
N LYS A 76 -14.12 13.99 -0.92
CA LYS A 76 -12.87 13.89 -0.17
C LYS A 76 -11.69 13.69 -1.13
N LYS A 77 -10.76 14.65 -1.16
CA LYS A 77 -9.51 14.52 -1.92
C LYS A 77 -8.57 13.52 -1.22
N PHE A 78 -8.05 12.58 -1.99
CA PHE A 78 -7.06 11.60 -1.56
C PHE A 78 -5.67 11.98 -2.07
N GLY A 79 -4.65 11.35 -1.48
CA GLY A 79 -3.25 11.57 -1.85
C GLY A 79 -2.57 12.62 -0.98
N ARG A 80 -1.29 12.87 -1.28
CA ARG A 80 -0.50 13.89 -0.59
C ARG A 80 -1.07 15.28 -0.94
N PRO A 81 -1.28 16.16 0.04
CA PRO A 81 -1.65 17.54 -0.23
C PRO A 81 -0.68 18.20 -1.21
N ALA A 82 -1.20 18.95 -2.18
CA ALA A 82 -0.37 19.71 -3.09
C ALA A 82 0.41 20.79 -2.31
N VAL A 83 1.66 21.04 -2.71
CA VAL A 83 2.42 22.18 -2.20
C VAL A 83 1.68 23.45 -2.65
N GLN A 84 1.26 24.25 -1.67
CA GLN A 84 0.60 25.53 -1.92
C GLN A 84 1.59 26.52 -2.51
N ILE A 85 1.11 27.40 -3.38
CA ILE A 85 1.92 28.49 -3.93
C ILE A 85 2.29 29.41 -2.75
N PRO A 86 3.59 29.64 -2.46
CA PRO A 86 4.00 30.59 -1.44
C PRO A 86 3.51 32.01 -1.77
N ASP A 87 3.20 32.82 -0.77
CA ASP A 87 2.69 34.20 -0.98
C ASP A 87 3.68 35.05 -1.79
N ASP A 88 4.98 34.87 -1.55
CA ASP A 88 6.06 35.60 -2.24
C ASP A 88 6.37 35.06 -3.65
N PHE A 89 5.67 34.00 -4.10
CA PHE A 89 5.98 33.31 -5.35
C PHE A 89 5.95 34.23 -6.56
N GLU A 90 4.94 35.10 -6.66
CA GLU A 90 4.80 36.01 -7.81
C GLU A 90 5.96 37.00 -7.90
N ILE A 91 6.38 37.55 -6.75
CA ILE A 91 7.49 38.51 -6.67
C ILE A 91 8.79 37.84 -7.10
N VAL A 92 9.10 36.69 -6.49
CA VAL A 92 10.32 35.93 -6.79
C VAL A 92 10.31 35.42 -8.24
N TYR A 93 9.16 34.99 -8.76
CA TYR A 93 8.99 34.60 -10.15
C TYR A 93 9.31 35.75 -11.12
N CYS A 94 8.81 36.96 -10.84
CA CYS A 94 9.08 38.14 -11.67
C CYS A 94 10.56 38.50 -11.70
N GLN A 95 11.23 38.51 -10.54
CA GLN A 95 12.67 38.75 -10.44
C GLN A 95 13.47 37.71 -11.23
N TRP A 96 13.14 36.44 -11.07
CA TRP A 96 13.77 35.35 -11.82
C TRP A 96 13.53 35.47 -13.32
N LYS A 97 12.31 35.79 -13.76
CA LYS A 97 11.96 35.94 -15.19
C LYS A 97 12.71 37.10 -15.84
N ARG A 98 12.96 38.18 -15.09
CA ARG A 98 13.79 39.33 -15.48
C ARG A 98 15.30 39.04 -15.42
N LYS A 99 15.69 37.84 -14.98
CA LYS A 99 17.09 37.42 -14.76
C LYS A 99 17.81 38.24 -13.68
N GLU A 100 17.08 38.82 -12.74
CA GLU A 100 17.62 39.57 -11.60
C GLU A 100 18.18 38.62 -10.52
N ILE A 101 17.59 37.43 -10.40
CA ILE A 101 18.05 36.35 -9.52
C ILE A 101 18.20 35.04 -10.31
N THR A 102 19.06 34.15 -9.84
CA THR A 102 19.20 32.81 -10.41
C THR A 102 18.05 31.88 -10.00
N ALA A 103 17.86 30.80 -10.75
CA ALA A 103 16.88 29.77 -10.37
C ALA A 103 17.19 29.16 -8.99
N VAL A 104 18.48 29.02 -8.66
CA VAL A 104 18.92 28.47 -7.37
C VAL A 104 18.55 29.40 -6.21
N GLU A 105 18.76 30.70 -6.38
CA GLU A 105 18.37 31.71 -5.39
C GLU A 105 16.85 31.78 -5.23
N ALA A 106 16.09 31.76 -6.33
CA ALA A 106 14.63 31.74 -6.31
C ALA A 106 14.09 30.51 -5.55
N MET A 107 14.65 29.33 -5.80
CA MET A 107 14.31 28.10 -5.08
C MET A 107 14.64 28.18 -3.60
N GLY A 108 15.79 28.80 -3.26
CA GLY A 108 16.21 29.02 -1.88
C GLY A 108 15.26 29.94 -1.11
N GLN A 109 14.88 31.07 -1.71
CA GLN A 109 13.94 32.04 -1.12
C GLN A 109 12.55 31.45 -0.90
N LEU A 110 12.07 30.63 -1.84
CA LEU A 110 10.75 30.00 -1.76
C LEU A 110 10.75 28.67 -0.97
N HIS A 111 11.93 28.21 -0.51
CA HIS A 111 12.12 26.89 0.11
C HIS A 111 11.56 25.72 -0.72
N LEU A 112 11.70 25.79 -2.05
CA LEU A 112 11.18 24.80 -2.99
C LEU A 112 12.28 23.91 -3.56
N SER A 113 11.95 22.63 -3.79
CA SER A 113 12.77 21.77 -4.63
C SER A 113 12.72 22.24 -6.09
N SER A 114 13.77 21.94 -6.85
CA SER A 114 13.81 22.21 -8.30
C SER A 114 12.59 21.70 -9.06
N SER A 115 12.22 20.45 -8.81
CA SER A 115 11.02 19.85 -9.40
C SER A 115 9.73 20.60 -9.04
N THR A 116 9.60 21.11 -7.82
CA THR A 116 8.41 21.85 -7.37
C THR A 116 8.37 23.25 -7.96
N PHE A 117 9.52 23.93 -8.00
CA PHE A 117 9.65 25.27 -8.56
C PHE A 117 9.26 25.30 -10.04
N TYR A 118 9.86 24.47 -10.89
CA TYR A 118 9.53 24.46 -12.33
C TYR A 118 8.09 24.00 -12.60
N ARG A 119 7.56 23.06 -11.80
CA ARG A 119 6.14 22.67 -11.89
C ARG A 119 5.22 23.84 -11.58
N MET A 120 5.53 24.63 -10.54
CA MET A 120 4.76 25.82 -10.17
C MET A 120 4.87 26.91 -11.24
N VAL A 121 6.05 27.16 -11.80
CA VAL A 121 6.24 28.09 -12.92
C VAL A 121 5.33 27.73 -14.09
N GLY A 122 5.32 26.46 -14.52
CA GLY A 122 4.44 26.00 -15.60
C GLY A 122 2.95 26.16 -15.27
N GLN A 123 2.55 25.92 -14.02
CA GLN A 123 1.17 26.15 -13.58
C GLN A 123 0.79 27.63 -13.60
N TYR A 124 1.68 28.50 -13.13
CA TYR A 124 1.49 29.94 -13.10
C TYR A 124 1.36 30.52 -14.50
N GLU A 125 2.28 30.19 -15.41
CA GLU A 125 2.26 30.65 -16.80
C GLU A 125 1.03 30.17 -17.57
N ASN A 126 0.53 28.96 -17.30
CA ASN A 126 -0.70 28.45 -17.92
C ASN A 126 -1.96 29.16 -17.38
N MET A 127 -1.98 29.54 -16.11
CA MET A 127 -3.09 30.28 -15.52
C MET A 127 -3.16 31.72 -16.06
N SER A 128 -2.01 32.36 -16.30
CA SER A 128 -1.93 33.69 -16.91
C SER A 128 -2.27 33.73 -18.41
N LYS A 129 -2.29 32.59 -19.11
CA LYS A 129 -2.68 32.50 -20.54
C LYS A 129 -4.19 32.35 -20.77
N HIS A 130 -4.96 32.15 -19.71
CA HIS A 130 -6.41 31.94 -19.77
C HIS A 130 -7.21 33.08 -19.12
N VAL A 131 -6.54 34.20 -18.84
CA VAL A 131 -7.11 35.50 -18.49
C VAL A 131 -6.85 36.44 -19.65
#